data_AF-A0A952MG00-F1
#
_entry.id   AF-A0A952MG00-F1
#
_cell.length_a   1.000
_cell.length_b   1.000
_cell.length_c   1.000
_cell.angle_alpha   90.00
_cell.angle_beta   90.00
_cell.angle_gamma   90.00
#
_symmetry.space_group_name_H-M   'P 1'
#
loop_
_entity.id
_entity.type
_entity.pdbx_description
1 polymer ?
#
loop_
_entity_poly.entity_id
_entity_poly.type
_entity_poly.pdbx_seq_one_letter_code
_entity_poly.pdbx_strand_id
1 'polypeptide(L)'
;MNYIDLFGYFGSFLTCITFMPQVYKTWQTKKAGDLSLAMMLIVVLSTIVWLVYGFALMLWPVIVANGIVFTLSLVLVYFKLTFKQ
;
A
#
# COMPACT_ATOMS: atom_id res chain seq x y z
N MET A 1 20.48 16.61 -8.68
CA MET A 1 19.07 16.23 -8.45
C MET A 1 18.26 17.51 -8.45
N ASN A 2 17.24 17.57 -9.31
CA ASN A 2 16.30 18.69 -9.32
C ASN A 2 15.35 18.55 -8.11
N TYR A 3 14.72 19.64 -7.66
CA TYR A 3 13.73 19.58 -6.57
C TYR A 3 12.60 18.60 -6.91
N ILE A 4 12.24 18.47 -8.19
CA ILE A 4 11.26 17.49 -8.70
C ILE A 4 11.64 16.06 -8.30
N ASP A 5 12.90 15.66 -8.52
CA ASP A 5 13.36 14.30 -8.21
C ASP A 5 13.33 14.03 -6.70
N LEU A 6 13.69 15.04 -5.91
CA LEU A 6 13.65 14.95 -4.44
C LEU A 6 12.22 14.73 -3.94
N PHE A 7 11.25 15.50 -4.43
CA PHE A 7 9.84 15.31 -4.07
C PHE A 7 9.30 13.96 -4.57
N GLY A 8 9.73 13.50 -5.75
CA GLY A 8 9.37 12.18 -6.27
C GLY A 8 9.86 11.03 -5.38
N TYR A 9 11.12 11.06 -4.97
CA TYR A 9 11.67 10.05 -4.06
C TYR A 9 11.06 10.12 -2.67
N PHE A 10 10.90 11.33 -2.12
CA PHE A 10 10.31 11.50 -0.80
C PHE A 10 8.83 11.07 -0.77
N GLY A 11 8.05 11.44 -1.80
CA GLY A 11 6.68 10.99 -1.96
C GLY A 11 6.56 9.48 -2.11
N SER A 12 7.46 8.86 -2.88
CA SER A 12 7.53 7.39 -3.01
C SER A 12 7.86 6.73 -1.67
N PHE A 13 8.83 7.25 -0.92
CA PHE A 13 9.18 6.76 0.41
C PHE A 13 7.99 6.84 1.38
N LEU A 14 7.32 7.99 1.46
CA LEU A 14 6.14 8.17 2.30
C LEU A 14 5.04 7.17 1.91
N THR A 15 4.82 6.98 0.61
CA THR A 15 3.83 6.02 0.09
C THR A 15 4.12 4.59 0.55
N CYS A 16 5.38 4.16 0.52
CA CYS A 16 5.79 2.82 0.97
C CYS A 16 5.47 2.57 2.44
N ILE A 17 5.61 3.59 3.30
CA ILE A 17 5.41 3.43 4.74
C ILE A 17 3.97 3.69 5.19
N THR A 18 3.10 4.26 4.36
CA THR A 18 1.72 4.66 4.73
C THR A 18 0.95 3.57 5.47
N PHE A 19 0.98 2.32 4.98
CA PHE A 19 0.23 1.22 5.59
C PHE A 19 1.02 0.40 6.62
N MET A 20 2.32 0.65 6.77
CA MET A 20 3.17 -0.11 7.67
C MET A 20 2.75 0.03 9.16
N PRO A 21 2.43 1.24 9.68
CA PRO A 21 1.90 1.39 11.03
C PRO A 21 0.58 0.66 11.25
N GLN A 22 -0.29 0.65 10.23
CA GLN A 22 -1.59 -0.01 10.33
C GLN A 22 -1.45 -1.53 10.35
N VAL A 23 -0.59 -2.09 9.49
CA VAL A 23 -0.25 -3.53 9.50
C VAL A 23 0.30 -3.93 10.86
N TYR A 24 1.27 -3.17 11.38
CA TYR A 24 1.86 -3.44 12.69
C TYR A 24 0.83 -3.39 13.81
N LYS A 25 -0.01 -2.34 13.86
CA LYS A 25 -1.05 -2.17 14.88
C LYS A 25 -2.07 -3.30 14.82
N THR A 26 -2.60 -3.64 13.65
CA THR A 26 -3.58 -4.74 13.49
C THR A 26 -2.95 -6.09 13.84
N TRP A 27 -1.68 -6.32 13.50
CA TRP A 27 -0.95 -7.52 13.91
C TRP A 27 -0.79 -7.62 15.43
N GLN A 28 -0.51 -6.51 16.11
CA GLN A 28 -0.31 -6.47 17.55
C GLN A 28 -1.63 -6.66 18.32
N THR A 29 -2.69 -5.97 17.90
CA THR A 29 -3.99 -6.03 18.60
C THR A 29 -4.81 -7.27 18.23
N LYS A 30 -4.49 -7.92 17.11
CA LYS A 30 -5.29 -9.01 16.52
C LYS A 30 -6.76 -8.63 16.34
N LYS A 31 -7.04 -7.34 16.09
CA LYS A 31 -8.38 -6.80 15.87
C LYS A 31 -8.42 -6.02 14.56
N ALA A 32 -9.37 -6.40 13.71
CA ALA A 32 -9.59 -5.79 12.39
C ALA A 32 -11.07 -5.42 12.14
N GLY A 33 -11.90 -5.42 13.18
CA GLY A 33 -13.33 -5.08 13.11
C GLY A 33 -13.60 -3.75 12.42
N ASP A 34 -12.83 -2.72 12.75
CA ASP A 34 -13.02 -1.35 12.26
C ASP A 34 -12.48 -1.11 10.83
N LEU A 35 -11.71 -2.05 10.26
CA LEU A 35 -11.16 -1.89 8.91
C LEU A 35 -12.24 -2.15 7.85
N SER A 36 -12.44 -1.19 6.95
CA SER A 36 -13.37 -1.34 5.81
C SER A 36 -12.76 -2.27 4.76
N LEU A 37 -13.39 -3.44 4.55
CA LEU A 37 -12.97 -4.37 3.50
C LEU A 37 -13.07 -3.73 2.10
N ALA A 38 -14.13 -2.96 1.85
CA ALA A 38 -14.32 -2.26 0.58
C ALA A 38 -13.17 -1.28 0.30
N MET A 39 -12.74 -0.51 1.30
CA MET A 39 -11.60 0.39 1.16
C MET A 39 -10.33 -0.37 0.77
N MET A 40 -10.02 -1.46 1.45
CA MET A 40 -8.82 -2.25 1.17
C MET A 40 -8.85 -2.86 -0.24
N LEU A 41 -10.01 -3.35 -0.69
CA LEU A 41 -10.17 -3.88 -2.05
C LEU A 41 -9.98 -2.80 -3.12
N ILE A 42 -10.49 -1.58 -2.89
CA ILE A 42 -10.26 -0.45 -3.79
C ILE A 42 -8.76 -0.14 -3.90
N VAL A 43 -8.03 -0.14 -2.78
CA VAL A 43 -6.57 0.09 -2.78
C VAL A 43 -5.83 -1.02 -3.54
N VAL A 44 -6.21 -2.28 -3.35
CA VAL A 44 -5.63 -3.42 -4.09
C VAL A 44 -5.86 -3.28 -5.59
N LEU A 45 -7.10 -2.96 -6.02
CA LEU A 45 -7.40 -2.77 -7.44
C LEU A 45 -6.67 -1.56 -8.03
N SER A 46 -6.64 -0.44 -7.30
CA SER A 46 -5.93 0.78 -7.71
C SER A 46 -4.44 0.52 -7.92
N THR A 47 -3.78 -0.18 -6.98
CA THR A 47 -2.35 -0.50 -7.10
C THR A 47 -2.06 -1.43 -8.28
N ILE A 48 -2.95 -2.38 -8.61
CA ILE A 48 -2.80 -3.19 -9.83
C ILE A 48 -2.80 -2.30 -11.08
N VAL A 49 -3.76 -1.37 -11.20
CA VAL A 49 -3.84 -0.43 -12.33
C VAL A 49 -2.58 0.41 -12.43
N TRP A 50 -2.10 0.96 -11.31
CA TRP A 50 -0.87 1.75 -11.25
C TRP A 50 0.39 0.94 -11.57
N LEU A 51 0.46 -0.33 -11.17
CA LEU A 51 1.56 -1.21 -11.52
C LEU A 51 1.59 -1.48 -13.03
N VAL A 52 0.44 -1.81 -13.64
CA VAL A 52 0.35 -1.99 -15.10
C VAL A 52 0.82 -0.72 -15.82
N TYR A 53 0.33 0.45 -15.40
CA TYR A 53 0.75 1.73 -15.94
C TYR A 53 2.25 2.00 -15.74
N GLY A 54 2.76 1.76 -14.52
CA GLY A 54 4.15 1.99 -14.15
C GLY A 54 5.11 1.12 -14.94
N PHE A 55 4.81 -0.18 -15.10
CA PHE A 55 5.60 -1.09 -15.93
C PHE A 55 5.55 -0.69 -17.41
N ALA A 56 4.38 -0.31 -17.94
CA ALA A 56 4.25 0.11 -19.34
C ALA A 56 5.11 1.34 -19.69
N LEU A 57 5.36 2.23 -18.72
CA LEU A 57 6.17 3.45 -18.88
C LEU A 57 7.55 3.38 -18.19
N MET A 58 7.94 2.23 -17.65
CA MET A 58 9.19 2.02 -16.90
C MET A 58 9.42 3.03 -15.76
N LEU A 59 8.34 3.41 -15.05
CA LEU A 59 8.36 4.38 -13.95
C LEU A 59 8.73 3.71 -12.62
N TRP A 60 10.03 3.48 -12.40
CA TRP A 60 10.53 2.75 -11.22
C TRP A 60 10.00 3.23 -9.86
N PRO A 61 9.94 4.55 -9.54
CA PRO A 61 9.41 5.00 -8.25
C PRO A 61 7.94 4.60 -8.05
N VAL A 62 7.14 4.68 -9.12
CA VAL A 62 5.72 4.29 -9.12
C VAL A 62 5.57 2.79 -8.94
N ILE A 63 6.38 1.99 -9.65
CA ILE A 63 6.37 0.52 -9.55
C ILE A 63 6.69 0.07 -8.12
N VAL A 64 7.79 0.57 -7.55
CA VAL A 64 8.24 0.19 -6.21
C VAL A 64 7.22 0.59 -5.15
N ALA A 65 6.74 1.84 -5.20
CA ALA A 65 5.77 2.34 -4.23
C ALA A 65 4.45 1.55 -4.27
N ASN A 66 3.87 1.33 -5.46
CA ASN A 66 2.63 0.58 -5.58
C ASN A 66 2.81 -0.91 -5.25
N GLY A 67 3.97 -1.51 -5.52
CA GLY A 67 4.25 -2.90 -5.16
C GLY A 67 4.27 -3.12 -3.65
N ILE A 68 4.87 -2.18 -2.90
CA ILE A 68 4.86 -2.21 -1.43
C ILE A 68 3.45 -2.00 -0.89
N VAL A 69 2.73 -0.99 -1.40
CA VAL A 69 1.35 -0.71 -0.99
C VAL A 69 0.42 -1.90 -1.27
N PHE A 70 0.55 -2.53 -2.44
CA PHE A 70 -0.21 -3.72 -2.81
C PHE A 70 0.02 -4.85 -1.81
N THR A 71 1.30 -5.13 -1.50
CA THR A 71 1.68 -6.19 -0.55
C THR A 71 1.12 -5.92 0.85
N LEU A 72 1.31 -4.71 1.38
CA LEU A 72 0.79 -4.34 2.70
C LEU A 72 -0.74 -4.37 2.74
N SER A 73 -1.41 -3.96 1.65
CA SER A 73 -2.87 -3.99 1.55
C SER A 73 -3.40 -5.43 1.54
N LEU A 74 -2.74 -6.36 0.85
CA LEU A 74 -3.09 -7.78 0.90
C LEU A 74 -2.94 -8.36 2.31
N VAL A 75 -1.89 -7.98 3.03
CA VAL A 75 -1.71 -8.38 4.44
C VAL A 75 -2.86 -7.87 5.32
N LEU A 76 -3.30 -6.63 5.14
CA LEU A 76 -4.46 -6.08 5.86
C LEU A 76 -5.76 -6.79 5.50
N VAL A 77 -5.98 -7.13 4.22
CA VAL A 77 -7.13 -7.93 3.79
C VAL A 77 -7.09 -9.31 4.47
N TYR A 78 -5.94 -9.96 4.48
CA TYR A 78 -5.76 -11.24 5.18
C TYR A 78 -6.08 -11.13 6.68
N PHE A 79 -5.60 -10.08 7.36
CA PHE A 79 -5.94 -9.83 8.76
C PHE A 79 -7.43 -9.59 8.96
N LYS A 80 -8.08 -8.83 8.08
CA LYS A 80 -9.53 -8.59 8.14
C LYS A 80 -10.36 -9.86 8.05
N LEU A 81 -9.90 -10.83 7.26
CA LEU A 81 -10.59 -12.11 7.07
C LEU A 81 -10.27 -13.14 8.16
N THR A 82 -9.13 -13.03 8.83
CA THR A 82 -8.65 -14.03 9.80
C THR A 82 -8.84 -13.61 11.26
N PHE A 83 -8.66 -12.34 11.58
CA PHE A 83 -8.76 -11.85 12.95
C PHE A 83 -10.22 -11.67 13.34
N LYS A 84 -10.53 -12.03 14.58
CA LYS A 84 -11.88 -11.84 15.15
C LYS A 84 -12.23 -10.35 15.14
N GLN A 85 -13.51 -10.06 14.90
CA GLN A 85 -14.04 -8.69 15.00
C GLN A 85 -13.90 -8.18 16.43
#